data_AF-A0A3C0SJM3-F1
#
_entry.id   AF-A0A3C0SJM3-F1
#
_cell.length_a   1.000
_cell.length_b   1.000
_cell.length_c   1.000
_cell.angle_alpha   90.00
_cell.angle_beta   90.00
_cell.angle_gamma   90.00
#
_symmetry.space_group_name_H-M   'P 1'
#
loop_
_entity.id
_entity.type
_entity.pdbx_description
1 polymer ?
#
loop_
_entity_poly.entity_id
_entity_poly.type
_entity_poly.pdbx_seq_one_letter_code
_entity_poly.pdbx_strand_id
1 'polypeptide(L)'
;MLHLVRMPGMISFAGGMPDPDIFPVEQFQQAASIISREGKDILQYGTTEGYPPLKEFLAEWTAPKMGRKLLPEELLITTGSSQVIDLLCWALLDRGDWVICEEPTFLGATGTMYN
;
A
#
# COMPACT_ATOMS: atom_id res chain seq x y z
N MET A 1 6.12 -18.56 11.26
CA MET A 1 6.58 -17.46 12.13
C MET A 1 5.41 -16.79 12.85
N LEU A 2 4.40 -16.25 12.16
CA LEU A 2 3.23 -15.61 12.80
C LEU A 2 2.47 -16.47 13.82
N HIS A 3 2.33 -17.77 13.59
CA HIS A 3 1.68 -18.67 14.55
C HIS A 3 2.42 -18.76 15.89
N LEU A 4 3.74 -18.52 15.91
CA LEU A 4 4.56 -18.53 17.13
C LEU A 4 4.35 -17.26 17.97
N VAL A 5 4.13 -16.12 17.30
CA VAL A 5 3.88 -14.81 17.94
C VAL A 5 2.58 -14.83 18.77
N ARG A 6 1.65 -15.72 18.44
CA ARG A 6 0.35 -15.86 19.13
C ARG A 6 0.33 -16.98 20.17
N MET A 7 1.46 -17.62 20.46
CA MET A 7 1.51 -18.68 21.45
C MET A 7 1.31 -18.11 22.87
N PRO A 8 0.45 -18.73 23.70
CA PRO A 8 0.30 -18.32 25.10
C PRO A 8 1.65 -18.30 25.84
N GLY A 9 1.92 -17.21 26.57
CA GLY A 9 3.17 -17.02 27.32
C GLY A 9 4.37 -16.53 26.49
N MET A 10 4.22 -16.37 25.17
CA MET A 10 5.25 -15.79 24.31
C MET A 10 5.22 -14.27 24.36
N ILE A 11 6.38 -13.65 24.54
CA ILE A 11 6.58 -12.21 24.30
C ILE A 11 7.45 -12.09 23.05
N SER A 12 6.91 -11.50 21.99
CA SER A 12 7.58 -11.42 20.70
C SER A 12 7.76 -9.97 20.25
N PHE A 13 9.01 -9.57 20.07
CA PHE A 13 9.41 -8.30 19.46
C PHE A 13 9.66 -8.39 17.94
N ALA A 14 9.40 -9.55 17.33
CA ALA A 14 9.72 -9.82 15.92
C ALA A 14 8.63 -9.40 14.93
N GLY A 15 7.43 -9.03 15.41
CA GLY A 15 6.30 -8.70 14.55
C GLY A 15 6.38 -7.27 14.01
N GLY A 16 6.30 -7.11 12.69
CA GLY A 16 6.16 -5.80 12.02
C GLY A 16 4.71 -5.39 11.75
N MET A 17 3.74 -5.96 12.49
CA MET A 17 2.32 -5.67 12.32
C MET A 17 1.87 -4.56 13.26
N PRO A 18 0.99 -3.65 12.82
CA PRO A 18 0.38 -2.69 13.73
C PRO A 18 -0.51 -3.38 14.76
N ASP A 19 -0.68 -2.73 15.91
CA ASP A 19 -1.58 -3.15 16.97
C ASP A 19 -3.04 -3.14 16.47
N PRO A 20 -3.81 -4.24 16.57
CA PRO A 20 -5.22 -4.25 16.18
C PRO A 20 -6.09 -3.24 16.94
N ASP A 21 -5.74 -2.89 18.17
CA ASP A 21 -6.58 -2.01 19.02
C ASP A 21 -6.57 -0.55 18.55
N ILE A 22 -5.60 -0.16 17.71
CA ILE A 22 -5.55 1.18 17.12
C ILE A 22 -6.33 1.28 15.80
N PHE A 23 -6.90 0.18 15.31
CA PHE A 23 -7.63 0.22 14.05
C PHE A 23 -8.96 0.97 14.19
N PRO A 24 -9.24 1.96 13.32
CA PRO A 24 -10.41 2.82 13.41
C PRO A 24 -11.67 2.11 12.85
N VAL A 25 -12.10 1.03 13.50
CA VAL A 25 -13.19 0.14 13.02
C VAL A 25 -14.50 0.90 12.80
N GLU A 26 -14.86 1.81 13.70
CA GLU A 26 -16.08 2.62 13.59
C GLU A 26 -16.05 3.52 12.35
N GLN A 27 -14.91 4.14 12.06
CA GLN A 27 -14.73 5.00 10.89
C GLN A 27 -14.81 4.18 9.59
N PHE A 28 -14.23 2.98 9.58
CA PHE A 28 -14.38 2.05 8.44
C PHE A 28 -15.85 1.66 8.22
N GLN A 29 -16.59 1.36 9.29
CA GLN A 29 -18.01 1.04 9.20
C GLN A 29 -18.83 2.22 8.65
N GLN A 30 -18.56 3.43 9.15
CA GLN A 30 -19.22 4.64 8.66
C GLN A 30 -18.92 4.87 7.18
N ALA A 31 -17.66 4.75 6.77
CA ALA A 31 -17.27 4.89 5.36
C ALA A 31 -17.95 3.84 4.47
N ALA A 32 -18.03 2.57 4.92
CA ALA A 32 -18.65 1.49 4.16
C ALA A 32 -20.16 1.71 3.89
N SER A 33 -20.84 2.53 4.69
CA SER A 33 -22.26 2.87 4.48
C SER A 33 -22.55 3.52 3.12
N ILE A 34 -21.52 4.07 2.46
CA ILE A 34 -21.61 4.64 1.11
C ILE A 34 -22.11 3.61 0.07
N ILE A 35 -21.87 2.32 0.29
CA ILE A 35 -22.35 1.23 -0.60
C ILE A 35 -23.88 1.26 -0.73
N SER A 36 -24.61 1.67 0.30
CA SER A 36 -26.07 1.77 0.26
C SER A 36 -26.57 2.88 -0.69
N ARG A 37 -25.72 3.87 -1.00
CA ARG A 37 -26.04 5.02 -1.85
C ARG A 37 -25.43 4.89 -3.25
N GLU A 38 -24.19 4.42 -3.33
CA GLU A 38 -23.35 4.46 -4.54
C GLU A 38 -22.78 3.06 -4.90
N GLY A 39 -23.33 1.99 -4.32
CA GLY A 39 -22.76 0.65 -4.42
C GLY A 39 -22.60 0.11 -5.83
N LYS A 40 -23.47 0.46 -6.78
CA LYS A 40 -23.35 0.03 -8.18
C LYS A 40 -22.09 0.58 -8.85
N ASP A 41 -21.77 1.83 -8.58
CA ASP A 41 -20.60 2.50 -9.17
C ASP A 41 -19.31 2.03 -8.48
N ILE A 42 -19.35 1.86 -7.15
CA ILE A 42 -18.22 1.35 -6.35
C ILE A 42 -17.84 -0.08 -6.74
N LEU A 43 -18.82 -0.93 -7.03
CA LEU A 43 -18.61 -2.34 -7.38
C LEU A 43 -18.32 -2.56 -8.88
N GLN A 44 -18.36 -1.50 -9.69
CA GLN A 44 -18.03 -1.58 -11.10
C GLN A 44 -16.52 -1.42 -11.33
N TYR A 45 -16.04 -1.86 -12.50
CA TYR A 45 -14.70 -1.51 -12.97
C TYR A 45 -14.46 0.00 -12.95
N GLY A 46 -13.31 0.40 -12.40
CA GLY A 46 -12.82 1.77 -12.39
C GLY A 46 -11.65 1.99 -13.34
N THR A 47 -11.10 3.20 -13.32
CA THR A 47 -9.87 3.57 -14.02
C THR A 47 -8.65 2.85 -13.44
N THR A 48 -7.73 2.43 -14.29
CA THR A 48 -6.52 1.70 -13.89
C THR A 48 -5.62 2.54 -12.97
N GLU A 49 -5.59 3.86 -13.16
CA GLU A 49 -4.77 4.80 -12.40
C GLU A 49 -5.27 5.01 -10.96
N GLY A 50 -6.50 4.58 -10.66
CA GLY A 50 -7.15 4.71 -9.36
C GLY A 50 -8.29 5.71 -9.33
N TYR A 51 -9.03 5.70 -8.22
CA TYR A 51 -10.25 6.50 -8.01
C TYR A 51 -9.92 8.01 -7.93
N PRO A 52 -10.45 8.86 -8.84
CA PRO A 52 -10.04 10.27 -8.92
C PRO A 52 -10.21 11.08 -7.61
N PRO A 53 -11.33 10.97 -6.87
CA PRO A 53 -11.48 11.69 -5.60
C PRO A 53 -10.44 11.30 -4.54
N LEU A 54 -9.98 10.04 -4.54
CA LEU A 54 -8.88 9.61 -3.67
C LEU A 54 -7.56 10.25 -4.09
N LYS A 55 -7.29 10.34 -5.40
CA LYS A 55 -6.08 10.98 -5.94
C LYS A 55 -6.02 12.47 -5.58
N GLU A 56 -7.13 13.19 -5.72
CA GLU A 56 -7.25 14.60 -5.32
C GLU A 56 -6.98 14.79 -3.82
N PHE A 57 -7.63 13.98 -2.99
CA PHE A 57 -7.41 14.00 -1.54
C PHE A 57 -5.94 13.75 -1.18
N LEU A 58 -5.32 12.72 -1.77
CA LEU A 58 -3.93 12.38 -1.50
C LEU A 58 -2.98 13.48 -1.95
N ALA A 59 -3.20 14.10 -3.11
CA ALA A 59 -2.39 15.21 -3.60
C ALA A 59 -2.36 16.39 -2.61
N GLU A 60 -3.48 16.68 -1.95
CA GLU A 60 -3.56 17.72 -0.92
C GLU A 60 -2.94 17.27 0.40
N TRP A 61 -3.26 16.05 0.82
CA TRP A 61 -2.82 15.50 2.10
C TRP A 61 -1.31 15.30 2.19
N THR A 62 -0.66 14.90 1.08
CA THR A 62 0.80 14.70 1.05
C THR A 62 1.58 16.00 0.82
N ALA A 63 0.94 17.06 0.31
CA ALA A 63 1.63 18.28 -0.09
C ALA A 63 2.53 18.90 0.98
N PRO A 64 2.10 19.01 2.27
CA PRO A 64 2.97 19.57 3.32
C PRO A 64 4.24 18.75 3.56
N LYS A 65 4.16 17.41 3.40
CA LYS A 65 5.30 16.51 3.58
C LYS A 65 6.23 16.51 2.36
N MET A 66 5.67 16.68 1.16
CA MET A 66 6.43 16.66 -0.09
C MET A 66 6.94 18.05 -0.51
N GLY A 67 6.48 19.13 0.13
CA GLY A 67 6.81 20.50 -0.22
C GLY A 67 6.15 21.00 -1.52
N ARG A 68 5.27 20.21 -2.14
CA ARG A 68 4.47 20.58 -3.32
C ARG A 68 3.20 19.76 -3.41
N LYS A 69 2.16 20.31 -4.05
CA LYS A 69 0.97 19.55 -4.45
C LYS A 69 1.29 18.73 -5.70
N LEU A 70 0.93 17.45 -5.69
CA LEU A 70 1.03 16.57 -6.86
C LEU A 70 -0.14 16.83 -7.81
N LEU A 71 0.09 16.67 -9.11
CA LEU A 71 -1.01 16.59 -10.08
C LEU A 71 -1.64 15.19 -10.03
N PRO A 72 -2.94 15.03 -10.33
CA PRO A 72 -3.57 13.72 -10.38
C PRO A 72 -2.85 12.74 -11.33
N GLU A 73 -2.26 13.21 -12.42
CA GLU A 73 -1.56 12.36 -13.40
C GLU A 73 -0.23 11.81 -12.85
N GLU A 74 0.32 12.43 -11.81
CA GLU A 74 1.53 11.97 -11.10
C GLU A 74 1.23 10.87 -10.07
N LEU A 75 -0.03 10.49 -9.89
CA LEU A 75 -0.48 9.54 -8.88
C LEU A 75 -1.03 8.25 -9.53
N LEU A 76 -0.52 7.12 -9.04
CA LEU A 76 -1.04 5.78 -9.33
C LEU A 76 -1.43 5.10 -8.01
N ILE A 77 -2.67 4.65 -7.89
CA ILE A 77 -3.11 3.88 -6.73
C ILE A 77 -2.77 2.40 -6.95
N THR A 78 -2.08 1.80 -5.99
CA THR A 78 -1.68 0.39 -6.03
C THR A 78 -2.22 -0.38 -4.83
N THR A 79 -2.21 -1.71 -4.92
CA THR A 79 -2.50 -2.65 -3.84
C THR A 79 -1.28 -2.77 -2.91
N GLY A 80 -0.93 -1.64 -2.28
CA GLY A 80 0.22 -1.51 -1.40
C GLY A 80 1.56 -1.35 -2.13
N SER A 81 2.62 -1.11 -1.34
CA SER A 81 3.96 -0.82 -1.85
C SER A 81 4.62 -2.01 -2.57
N SER A 82 4.24 -3.25 -2.25
CA SER A 82 4.78 -4.43 -2.92
C SER A 82 4.44 -4.45 -4.42
N GLN A 83 3.24 -4.02 -4.82
CA GLN A 83 2.90 -3.90 -6.24
C GLN A 83 3.71 -2.80 -6.94
N VAL A 84 4.03 -1.70 -6.24
CA VAL A 84 4.90 -0.66 -6.81
C VAL A 84 6.27 -1.24 -7.16
N ILE A 85 6.87 -2.03 -6.25
CA ILE A 85 8.17 -2.65 -6.48
C ILE A 85 8.09 -3.63 -7.66
N ASP A 86 7.06 -4.47 -7.72
CA ASP A 86 6.84 -5.41 -8.83
C ASP A 86 6.72 -4.70 -10.18
N LEU A 87 5.89 -3.65 -10.27
CA LEU A 87 5.74 -2.86 -11.49
C LEU A 87 7.04 -2.17 -11.93
N LEU A 88 7.83 -1.66 -10.99
CA LEU A 88 9.13 -1.07 -11.28
C LEU A 88 10.12 -2.12 -11.80
N CYS A 89 10.15 -3.31 -11.19
CA CYS A 89 10.99 -4.40 -11.67
C CYS A 89 10.60 -4.80 -13.11
N TRP A 90 9.31 -4.97 -13.37
CA TRP A 90 8.80 -5.28 -14.71
C TRP A 90 9.08 -4.21 -15.76
N ALA A 91 9.03 -2.93 -15.37
CA ALA A 91 9.20 -1.82 -16.31
C ALA A 91 10.66 -1.46 -16.59
N LEU A 92 11.58 -1.77 -15.67
CA LEU A 92 12.94 -1.23 -15.69
C LEU A 92 14.06 -2.28 -15.73
N LEU A 93 13.81 -3.53 -15.35
CA LEU A 93 14.85 -4.53 -15.17
C LEU A 93 14.75 -5.65 -16.21
N ASP A 94 15.90 -5.98 -16.79
CA ASP A 94 16.11 -7.21 -17.53
C ASP A 94 16.93 -8.21 -16.71
N ARG A 95 16.88 -9.48 -17.13
CA ARG A 95 17.66 -10.54 -16.49
C ARG A 95 19.16 -10.25 -16.60
N GLY A 96 19.81 -10.17 -15.45
CA GLY A 96 21.25 -9.90 -15.34
C GLY A 96 21.58 -8.45 -15.00
N ASP A 97 20.57 -7.58 -14.91
CA ASP A 97 20.74 -6.23 -14.39
C ASP A 97 21.07 -6.23 -12.90
N TRP A 98 21.69 -5.13 -12.47
CA TRP A 98 22.07 -4.92 -11.09
C TRP A 98 21.12 -3.95 -10.40
N VAL A 99 20.57 -4.37 -9.26
CA VAL A 99 19.80 -3.50 -8.36
C VAL A 99 20.65 -3.19 -7.13
N ILE A 100 20.84 -1.91 -6.85
CA ILE A 100 21.55 -1.45 -5.65
C ILE A 100 20.54 -1.34 -4.49
N CYS A 101 20.86 -1.95 -3.35
CA CYS A 101 20.02 -1.90 -2.15
C CYS A 101 20.89 -1.73 -0.88
N GLU A 102 20.26 -1.31 0.21
CA GLU A 102 20.90 -1.15 1.53
C GLU A 102 21.20 -2.50 2.19
N GLU A 103 22.12 -2.54 3.15
CA GLU A 103 22.40 -3.72 3.98
C GLU A 103 22.19 -3.38 5.47
N PRO A 104 21.15 -3.90 6.16
CA PRO A 104 20.10 -4.80 5.64
C PRO A 104 19.04 -4.09 4.79
N THR A 105 18.40 -4.82 3.88
CA THR A 105 17.27 -4.32 3.07
C THR A 105 15.92 -4.89 3.52
N PHE A 106 14.83 -4.30 3.04
CA PHE A 106 13.47 -4.77 3.27
C PHE A 106 13.20 -6.09 2.51
N LEU A 107 12.95 -7.17 3.25
CA LEU A 107 12.73 -8.51 2.71
C LEU A 107 11.60 -8.58 1.66
N GLY A 108 10.55 -7.75 1.81
CA GLY A 108 9.46 -7.72 0.83
C GLY A 108 9.88 -7.22 -0.55
N ALA A 109 10.93 -6.39 -0.63
CA ALA A 109 11.46 -5.89 -1.89
C ALA A 109 12.32 -6.94 -2.61
N THR A 110 13.16 -7.68 -1.88
CA THR A 110 14.05 -8.67 -2.50
C THR A 110 13.30 -9.86 -3.09
N GLY A 111 12.15 -10.22 -2.50
CA GLY A 111 11.29 -11.28 -3.02
C GLY A 111 10.66 -10.95 -4.39
N THR A 112 10.50 -9.67 -4.73
CA THR A 112 9.93 -9.23 -6.02
C THR A 112 11.00 -9.03 -7.11
N MET A 113 12.27 -8.89 -6.72
CA MET A 113 13.40 -8.68 -7.64
C MET A 113 13.97 -9.98 -8.27
N TYR A 114 13.34 -11.13 -8.06
CA TYR A 114 13.88 -12.45 -8.42
C TYR A 114 13.51 -12.95 -9.83
N ASN A 115 13.05 -12.07 -10.73
CA ASN A 115 12.75 -12.45 -12.12
C ASN A 115 14.02 -12.75 -12.93
#